data_AF-A0A937LC06-F1
#
_entry.id   AF-A0A937LC06-F1
#
_cell.length_a   1.000
_cell.length_b   1.000
_cell.length_c   1.000
_cell.angle_alpha   90.00
_cell.angle_beta   90.00
_cell.angle_gamma   90.00
#
_symmetry.space_group_name_H-M   'P 1'
#
loop_
_entity.id
_entity.type
_entity.pdbx_description
1 polymer ?
#
loop_
_entity_poly.entity_id
_entity_poly.type
_entity_poly.pdbx_seq_one_letter_code
_entity_poly.pdbx_strand_id
1 'polypeptide(L)'
;QRVAIARTLLSNPKLLVMDEATSALDYETERKVCDNLLVNLEDQTVFFITHRLSTIRQADVIVMLHQGAVVEVGTHDELMQHRGRYYALYRQQEST
;
A
#
# COMPACT_ATOMS: atom_id res chain seq x y z
N GLN A 1 -9.21 12.90 6.83
CA GLN A 1 -8.98 11.96 5.71
C GLN A 1 -10.18 11.08 5.37
N ARG A 2 -10.85 10.40 6.32
CA ARG A 2 -11.97 9.46 6.03
C ARG A 2 -13.07 10.01 5.09
N VAL A 3 -13.48 11.27 5.27
CA VAL A 3 -14.47 11.93 4.38
C VAL A 3 -13.95 12.11 2.95
N ALA A 4 -12.65 12.36 2.77
CA ALA A 4 -12.05 12.48 1.45
C ALA A 4 -11.95 11.11 0.75
N ILE A 5 -11.59 10.06 1.49
CA ILE A 5 -11.61 8.67 0.99
C ILE A 5 -13.04 8.33 0.54
N ALA A 6 -14.04 8.53 1.40
CA ALA A 6 -15.44 8.24 1.07
C ALA A 6 -15.92 9.02 -0.16
N ARG A 7 -15.60 10.31 -0.27
CA ARG A 7 -15.95 11.14 -1.44
C ARG A 7 -15.31 10.62 -2.73
N THR A 8 -14.06 10.17 -2.64
CA THR A 8 -13.34 9.65 -3.79
C THR A 8 -13.95 8.33 -4.24
N LEU A 9 -14.30 7.44 -3.31
CA LEU A 9 -15.01 6.19 -3.63
C LEU A 9 -16.37 6.45 -4.30
N LEU A 10 -17.13 7.42 -3.80
CA LEU A 10 -18.41 7.80 -4.40
C LEU A 10 -18.29 8.29 -5.85
N SER A 11 -17.12 8.80 -6.24
CA SER A 11 -16.87 9.27 -7.60
C SER A 11 -16.49 8.18 -8.60
N ASN A 12 -16.29 6.93 -8.14
CA ASN A 12 -15.91 5.77 -8.94
C ASN A 12 -14.75 6.05 -9.95
N PRO A 13 -13.56 6.45 -9.45
CA PRO A 13 -12.48 6.93 -10.30
C PRO A 13 -11.77 5.79 -11.03
N LYS A 14 -11.41 5.98 -12.30
CA LYS A 14 -10.58 4.98 -13.01
C LYS A 14 -9.18 4.79 -12.40
N LEU A 15 -8.67 5.85 -11.77
CA LEU A 15 -7.37 5.88 -11.09
C LEU A 15 -7.53 6.51 -9.72
N LEU A 16 -7.14 5.78 -8.67
CA LEU A 16 -7.11 6.25 -7.30
C LEU A 16 -5.66 6.34 -6.82
N VAL A 17 -5.23 7.52 -6.37
CA VAL A 17 -3.93 7.70 -5.72
C VAL A 17 -4.15 7.97 -4.23
N MET A 18 -3.54 7.14 -3.39
CA MET A 18 -3.67 7.17 -1.94
C MET A 18 -2.30 7.52 -1.33
N ASP A 19 -2.13 8.80 -0.99
CA ASP A 19 -0.89 9.30 -0.37
C ASP A 19 -1.03 9.36 1.16
N GLU A 20 -0.46 8.36 1.84
CA GLU A 20 -0.52 8.18 3.30
C GLU A 20 -1.92 8.41 3.90
N ALA A 21 -2.98 8.14 3.12
CA ALA A 21 -4.35 8.52 3.44
C ALA A 21 -4.91 7.78 4.67
N THR A 22 -4.24 6.69 5.06
CA THR A 22 -4.57 5.79 6.16
C THR A 22 -3.64 5.92 7.37
N SER A 23 -2.64 6.80 7.34
CA SER A 23 -1.64 6.93 8.41
C SER A 23 -2.21 7.31 9.77
N ALA A 24 -3.36 8.02 9.78
CA ALA A 24 -4.10 8.39 10.99
C ALA A 24 -4.95 7.25 11.58
N LEU A 25 -4.93 6.05 10.97
CA LEU A 25 -5.66 4.87 11.45
C LEU A 25 -4.72 3.96 12.25
N ASP A 26 -5.28 3.29 13.26
CA ASP A 26 -4.63 2.13 13.85
C ASP A 26 -4.48 1.00 12.82
N TYR A 27 -3.54 0.11 13.06
CA TYR A 27 -3.17 -0.98 12.14
C TYR A 27 -4.36 -1.87 11.74
N GLU A 28 -5.24 -2.19 12.68
CA GLU A 28 -6.38 -3.08 12.43
C GLU A 28 -7.45 -2.38 11.58
N THR A 29 -7.75 -1.13 11.90
CA THR A 29 -8.70 -0.32 11.13
C THR A 29 -8.18 -0.05 9.71
N GLU A 30 -6.89 0.25 9.56
CA GLU A 30 -6.27 0.45 8.24
C GLU A 30 -6.39 -0.80 7.37
N ARG A 31 -6.06 -1.97 7.92
CA ARG A 31 -6.19 -3.24 7.20
C ARG A 31 -7.63 -3.47 6.75
N LYS A 32 -8.60 -3.32 7.64
CA LYS A 32 -10.03 -3.47 7.28
C LYS A 32 -10.45 -2.49 6.19
N VAL A 33 -9.97 -1.25 6.24
CA VAL A 33 -10.29 -0.25 5.21
C VAL A 33 -9.66 -0.66 3.88
N CYS A 34 -8.40 -1.06 3.86
CA CYS A 34 -7.71 -1.48 2.64
C CYS A 34 -8.33 -2.76 2.04
N ASP A 35 -8.63 -3.77 2.85
CA ASP A 35 -9.31 -4.99 2.40
C ASP A 35 -10.65 -4.65 1.73
N ASN A 36 -11.47 -3.79 2.37
CA ASN A 36 -12.73 -3.36 1.78
C ASN A 36 -12.53 -2.51 0.52
N LEU A 37 -11.52 -1.64 0.48
CA LEU A 37 -11.19 -0.84 -0.69
C LEU A 37 -10.82 -1.75 -1.87
N LEU A 38 -9.90 -2.69 -1.69
CA LEU A 38 -9.44 -3.58 -2.74
C LEU A 38 -10.59 -4.40 -3.35
N VAL A 39 -11.52 -4.91 -2.53
CA VAL A 39 -12.70 -5.63 -3.01
C VAL A 39 -13.64 -4.76 -3.83
N ASN A 40 -13.79 -3.47 -3.50
CA ASN A 40 -14.67 -2.56 -4.23
C ASN A 40 -14.01 -1.90 -5.46
N LEU A 41 -12.70 -2.10 -5.64
CA LEU A 41 -11.90 -1.42 -6.65
C LEU A 41 -11.31 -2.41 -7.68
N GLU A 42 -11.84 -3.63 -7.81
CA GLU A 42 -11.32 -4.66 -8.73
C GLU A 42 -11.13 -4.18 -10.18
N ASP A 43 -11.97 -3.27 -10.67
CA ASP A 43 -11.89 -2.70 -12.03
C ASP A 43 -11.11 -1.37 -12.11
N GLN A 44 -10.50 -0.92 -11.01
CA GLN A 44 -9.87 0.40 -10.89
C GLN A 44 -8.37 0.27 -10.64
N THR A 45 -7.58 1.18 -11.23
CA THR A 45 -6.16 1.25 -10.91
C THR A 45 -5.98 1.99 -9.59
N VAL A 46 -5.31 1.36 -8.62
CA VAL A 46 -5.05 1.97 -7.30
C VAL A 46 -3.55 2.07 -7.06
N PHE A 47 -3.09 3.27 -6.72
CA PHE A 47 -1.70 3.55 -6.39
C PHE A 47 -1.59 3.96 -4.92
N PHE A 48 -0.97 3.13 -4.10
CA PHE A 48 -0.73 3.41 -2.68
C PHE A 48 0.69 3.89 -2.45
N ILE A 49 0.82 5.03 -1.77
CA ILE A 49 2.08 5.53 -1.21
C ILE A 49 1.96 5.39 0.30
N THR A 50 2.73 4.47 0.88
CA THR A 50 2.67 4.20 2.31
C THR A 50 4.02 3.75 2.84
N HIS A 51 4.28 4.09 4.10
CA HIS A 51 5.38 3.56 4.88
C HIS A 51 4.96 2.34 5.71
N ARG A 52 3.69 1.87 5.62
CA ARG A 52 3.15 0.75 6.42
C ARG A 52 3.02 -0.53 5.59
N LEU A 53 3.52 -1.64 6.15
CA LEU A 53 3.67 -2.90 5.42
C LEU A 53 2.41 -3.77 5.33
N SER A 54 1.39 -3.55 6.16
CA SER A 54 0.15 -4.34 6.09
C SER A 54 -0.53 -4.20 4.74
N THR A 55 -0.54 -2.99 4.20
CA THR A 55 -1.22 -2.65 2.95
C THR A 55 -0.45 -3.13 1.72
N ILE A 56 0.88 -3.15 1.78
CA ILE A 56 1.69 -3.48 0.59
C ILE A 56 1.74 -4.97 0.29
N ARG A 57 1.45 -5.84 1.27
CA ARG A 57 1.50 -7.30 1.08
C ARG A 57 0.49 -7.81 0.05
N GLN A 58 -0.64 -7.12 -0.10
CA GLN A 58 -1.70 -7.47 -1.04
C GLN A 58 -1.56 -6.77 -2.39
N ALA A 59 -0.55 -5.93 -2.57
CA ALA A 59 -0.37 -5.20 -3.82
C ALA A 59 0.07 -6.15 -4.94
N ASP A 60 -0.51 -5.97 -6.13
CA ASP A 60 -0.11 -6.70 -7.34
C ASP A 60 1.34 -6.39 -7.72
N VAL A 61 1.77 -5.14 -7.51
CA VAL A 61 3.13 -4.67 -7.77
C VAL A 61 3.56 -3.72 -6.66
N ILE A 62 4.74 -3.96 -6.11
CA ILE A 62 5.40 -3.10 -5.12
C ILE A 62 6.58 -2.41 -5.82
N VAL A 63 6.67 -1.09 -5.64
CA VAL A 63 7.79 -0.27 -6.12
C VAL A 63 8.52 0.31 -4.92
N MET A 64 9.76 -0.12 -4.70
CA MET A 64 10.59 0.39 -3.62
C MET A 64 11.43 1.57 -4.11
N LEU A 65 11.25 2.72 -3.45
CA LEU A 65 12.03 3.93 -3.69
C LEU A 65 13.13 4.07 -2.65
N HIS A 66 14.34 4.41 -3.09
CA HIS A 66 15.44 4.78 -2.22
C HIS A 66 16.28 5.89 -2.86
N GLN A 67 16.57 6.96 -2.11
CA GLN A 67 17.36 8.10 -2.57
C GLN A 67 16.86 8.70 -3.91
N GLY A 68 15.54 8.77 -4.09
CA GLY A 68 14.93 9.33 -5.30
C GLY A 68 14.97 8.42 -6.53
N ALA A 69 15.43 7.17 -6.39
CA ALA A 69 15.45 6.18 -7.46
C ALA A 69 14.60 4.96 -7.11
N VAL A 70 14.02 4.32 -8.14
CA VAL A 70 13.43 2.99 -8.00
C VAL A 70 14.56 1.99 -7.87
N VAL A 71 14.60 1.26 -6.75
CA VAL A 71 15.65 0.29 -6.46
C VAL A 71 15.19 -1.15 -6.60
N GLU A 72 13.92 -1.43 -6.34
CA GLU A 72 13.34 -2.76 -6.46
C GLU A 72 11.88 -2.66 -6.93
N VAL A 73 11.46 -3.61 -7.77
CA VAL A 73 10.08 -3.76 -8.24
C VAL A 73 9.74 -5.24 -8.29
N GLY A 74 8.55 -5.61 -7.80
CA GLY A 74 8.06 -6.98 -7.85
C GLY A 74 6.87 -7.20 -6.94
N THR A 75 6.45 -8.45 -6.83
CA THR A 75 5.46 -8.88 -5.83
C THR A 75 6.09 -8.95 -4.44
N HIS A 76 5.26 -9.01 -3.39
CA HIS A 76 5.71 -9.21 -2.03
C HIS A 76 6.68 -10.41 -1.91
N ASP A 77 6.30 -11.56 -2.46
CA ASP A 77 7.06 -12.80 -2.33
C ASP A 77 8.41 -12.73 -3.06
N GLU A 78 8.44 -12.16 -4.27
CA GLU A 78 9.68 -11.95 -5.04
C GLU A 78 10.67 -11.04 -4.27
N LEU A 79 10.18 -9.92 -3.75
CA LEU A 79 11.01 -8.97 -3.02
C LEU A 79 11.49 -9.52 -1.68
N MET A 80 10.69 -10.36 -1.02
CA MET A 80 11.11 -11.08 0.19
C MET A 80 12.20 -12.12 -0.10
N GLN A 81 12.12 -12.81 -1.25
CA GLN A 81 13.14 -13.77 -1.67
C GLN A 81 14.47 -13.10 -2.05
N HIS A 82 14.41 -11.93 -2.71
CA HIS A 82 15.61 -11.15 -3.05
C HIS A 82 16.41 -10.69 -1.83
N ARG A 83 15.78 -10.62 -0.65
CA ARG A 83 16.41 -10.17 0.60
C ARG A 83 17.11 -8.80 0.46
N GLY A 84 16.54 -7.94 -0.38
CA GLY A 84 17.02 -6.59 -0.65
C GLY A 84 16.62 -5.57 0.43
N ARG A 85 16.56 -4.29 0.03
CA ARG A 85 16.11 -3.19 0.88
C ARG A 85 14.66 -3.35 1.30
N TYR A 86 13.80 -3.84 0.40
CA TYR A 86 12.40 -4.13 0.73
C TYR A 86 12.33 -5.09 1.92
N TYR A 87 13.05 -6.22 1.85
CA TYR A 87 13.12 -7.20 2.93
C TYR A 87 13.65 -6.61 4.23
N ALA A 88 14.73 -5.82 4.17
CA ALA A 88 15.31 -5.18 5.36
C ALA A 88 14.30 -4.25 6.05
N LEU A 89 13.60 -3.43 5.29
CA LEU A 89 12.53 -2.55 5.79
C LEU A 89 11.38 -3.38 6.36
N TYR A 90 10.99 -4.44 5.64
CA TYR A 90 9.90 -5.33 6.06
C TYR A 90 10.17 -5.92 7.45
N ARG A 91 11.37 -6.49 7.64
CA ARG A 91 11.79 -7.12 8.89
C ARG A 91 11.90 -6.14 10.06
N GLN A 92 12.27 -4.88 9.79
CA GLN A 92 12.39 -3.87 10.83
C GLN A 92 11.02 -3.51 11.42
N GLN A 93 10.00 -3.29 10.58
CA GLN A 93 8.68 -2.94 11.10
C GLN A 93 7.88 -4.16 11.60
N GLU A 94 8.16 -5.38 11.13
CA GLU A 94 7.56 -6.60 11.69
C GLU A 94 7.97 -6.86 13.15
N SER A 95 9.11 -6.30 13.56
CA SER A 95 9.66 -6.43 14.92
C SER A 95 9.16 -5.36 15.91
N THR A 96 8.29 -4.46 15.46
CA THR A 96 7.68 -3.39 16.27
C THR A 96 6.20 -3.68 16.49
#